data_AF-A0A7C4EA42-F1
#
_entry.id   AF-A0A7C4EA42-F1
#
_cell.length_a   1.000
_cell.length_b   1.000
_cell.length_c   1.000
_cell.angle_alpha   90.00
_cell.angle_beta   90.00
_cell.angle_gamma   90.00
#
_symmetry.space_group_name_H-M   'P 1'
#
loop_
_entity.id
_entity.type
_entity.pdbx_description
1 polymer ?
#
loop_
_entity_poly.entity_id
_entity_poly.type
_entity_poly.pdbx_seq_one_letter_code
_entity_poly.pdbx_strand_id
1 'polypeptide(L)'
;MIEVAVVGAGGWGKNLVRNYAQIPRARLRYVCDLDQKKLDQLAPQYPSTRMTRDFGELLRDRLRRWQPDQVAALHRRASDWYAANGLPRDAIQHALAASDFGRAVELIEPIARDMLGRNESRTLHEWLSALPTD
;
A
#
# COMPACT_ATOMS: atom_id res chain seq x y z
N MET A 1 -10.87 -2.33 -22.56
CA MET A 1 -9.43 -2.06 -22.70
C MET A 1 -8.70 -2.77 -21.56
N ILE A 2 -7.64 -3.52 -21.85
CA ILE A 2 -6.89 -4.27 -20.83
C ILE A 2 -5.83 -3.35 -20.22
N GLU A 3 -5.75 -3.26 -18.90
CA GLU A 3 -4.68 -2.51 -18.24
C GLU A 3 -3.50 -3.41 -17.95
N VAL A 4 -2.31 -2.96 -18.33
CA VAL A 4 -1.08 -3.72 -18.18
C VAL A 4 -0.10 -2.92 -17.32
N ALA A 5 0.58 -3.62 -16.43
CA ALA A 5 1.74 -3.10 -15.73
C ALA A 5 2.95 -3.99 -16.05
N VAL A 6 4.09 -3.38 -16.32
CA VAL A 6 5.35 -4.10 -16.52
C VAL A 6 6.19 -3.96 -15.25
N VAL A 7 6.56 -5.08 -14.64
CA VAL A 7 7.43 -5.13 -13.46
C VAL A 7 8.78 -5.69 -13.88
N GLY A 8 9.83 -4.88 -13.74
CA GLY A 8 11.15 -5.09 -14.32
C GLY A 8 11.25 -4.48 -15.73
N ALA A 9 12.04 -3.41 -15.85
CA ALA A 9 12.36 -2.69 -17.09
C ALA A 9 13.82 -2.90 -17.54
N GLY A 10 14.35 -4.10 -17.31
CA GLY A 10 15.64 -4.56 -17.81
C GLY A 10 15.66 -4.78 -19.34
N GLY A 11 16.66 -5.51 -19.85
CA GLY A 11 16.85 -5.72 -21.29
C GLY A 11 15.58 -6.19 -22.02
N TRP A 12 14.90 -7.21 -21.48
CA TRP A 12 13.62 -7.68 -22.01
C TRP A 12 12.42 -6.84 -21.58
N GLY A 13 12.45 -6.26 -20.38
CA GLY A 13 11.37 -5.43 -19.85
C GLY A 13 11.04 -4.24 -20.74
N LYS A 14 12.06 -3.57 -21.31
CA LYS A 14 11.88 -2.46 -22.26
C LYS A 14 11.10 -2.88 -23.53
N ASN A 15 11.29 -4.12 -24.00
CA ASN A 15 10.52 -4.65 -25.12
C ASN A 15 9.04 -4.82 -24.76
N LEU A 16 8.73 -5.31 -23.55
CA LEU A 16 7.35 -5.42 -23.08
C LEU A 16 6.69 -4.05 -22.93
N VAL A 17 7.39 -3.08 -22.34
CA VAL A 17 6.93 -1.68 -22.21
C VAL A 17 6.54 -1.15 -23.59
N ARG A 18 7.44 -1.22 -24.57
CA ARG A 18 7.18 -0.76 -25.93
C ARG A 18 5.98 -1.46 -26.56
N ASN A 19 5.95 -2.79 -26.50
CA ASN A 19 4.89 -3.58 -27.15
C ASN A 19 3.51 -3.26 -26.55
N TYR A 20 3.38 -3.25 -25.22
CA TYR A 20 2.09 -2.96 -24.57
C TYR A 20 1.64 -1.51 -24.71
N ALA A 21 2.57 -0.56 -24.85
CA ALA A 21 2.24 0.83 -25.13
C ALA A 21 1.66 1.04 -26.55
N GLN A 22 1.94 0.13 -27.49
CA GLN A 22 1.53 0.25 -28.89
C GLN A 22 0.27 -0.56 -29.24
N ILE A 23 -0.17 -1.49 -28.37
CA ILE A 23 -1.36 -2.31 -28.64
C ILE A 23 -2.63 -1.48 -28.40
N PRO A 24 -3.49 -1.26 -29.41
CA PRO A 24 -4.67 -0.37 -29.27
C PRO A 24 -5.67 -0.79 -28.19
N ARG A 25 -5.73 -2.08 -27.86
CA ARG A 25 -6.64 -2.64 -26.84
C ARG A 25 -6.01 -2.75 -25.45
N ALA A 26 -4.75 -2.36 -25.29
CA ALA A 26 -4.03 -2.35 -24.03
C ALA A 26 -3.69 -0.91 -23.61
N ARG A 27 -3.70 -0.68 -22.30
CA ARG A 27 -3.16 0.54 -21.70
C ARG A 27 -2.01 0.14 -20.80
N LEU A 28 -0.79 0.50 -21.18
CA LEU A 28 0.35 0.45 -20.27
C LEU A 28 0.13 1.50 -19.17
N ARG A 29 -0.24 1.04 -17.97
CA ARG A 29 -0.61 1.92 -16.86
C ARG A 29 0.56 2.16 -15.91
N TYR A 30 1.38 1.14 -15.69
CA TYR A 30 2.55 1.21 -14.81
C TYR A 30 3.79 0.58 -15.46
N VAL A 31 4.94 1.17 -15.20
CA VAL A 31 6.23 0.48 -15.23
C VAL A 31 6.83 0.56 -13.83
N CYS A 32 7.20 -0.60 -13.29
CA CYS A 32 7.81 -0.74 -11.98
C CYS A 32 9.23 -1.30 -12.14
N ASP A 33 10.25 -0.63 -11.61
CA ASP A 33 11.62 -1.14 -11.56
C ASP A 33 12.30 -0.64 -10.28
N LEU A 34 13.26 -1.38 -9.75
CA LEU A 34 14.02 -0.95 -8.58
C LEU A 34 14.99 0.19 -8.91
N ASP A 35 15.38 0.34 -10.18
CA ASP A 35 16.33 1.34 -10.67
C ASP A 35 15.62 2.62 -11.15
N GLN A 36 15.75 3.69 -10.37
CA GLN A 36 15.18 5.00 -10.69
C GLN A 36 15.69 5.55 -12.03
N LYS A 37 16.97 5.33 -12.36
CA LYS A 37 17.56 5.87 -13.59
C LYS A 37 16.89 5.29 -14.83
N LYS A 38 16.52 3.99 -14.80
CA LYS A 38 15.78 3.37 -15.91
C LYS A 38 14.37 3.95 -16.05
N LEU A 39 13.70 4.20 -14.93
CA LEU A 39 12.37 4.82 -14.92
C LEU A 39 12.43 6.24 -15.50
N ASP A 40 13.40 7.04 -15.07
CA ASP A 40 13.59 8.42 -15.56
C ASP A 40 13.90 8.46 -17.05
N GLN A 41 14.66 7.50 -17.58
CA GLN A 41 14.94 7.38 -19.01
C GLN A 41 13.70 6.99 -19.84
N LEU A 42 12.78 6.21 -19.26
CA LEU A 42 11.56 5.75 -19.93
C LEU A 42 10.41 6.77 -19.82
N ALA A 43 10.31 7.52 -18.71
CA ALA A 43 9.19 8.42 -18.44
C ALA A 43 8.85 9.39 -19.59
N PRO A 44 9.81 10.06 -20.25
CA PRO A 44 9.51 10.98 -21.35
C PRO A 44 8.87 10.29 -22.56
N GLN A 45 9.15 9.00 -22.78
CA GLN A 45 8.63 8.24 -23.91
C GLN A 45 7.19 7.76 -23.65
N TYR A 46 6.76 7.70 -22.39
CA TYR A 46 5.46 7.16 -21.98
C TYR A 46 4.78 8.07 -20.95
N PRO A 47 4.40 9.31 -21.32
CA PRO A 47 3.89 10.31 -20.38
C PRO A 47 2.56 9.95 -19.70
N SER A 48 1.79 9.02 -20.29
CA SER A 48 0.55 8.50 -19.69
C SER A 48 0.76 7.29 -18.77
N THR A 49 2.00 6.83 -18.62
CA THR A 49 2.37 5.65 -17.83
C THR A 49 2.98 6.08 -16.50
N ARG A 50 2.48 5.54 -15.40
CA ARG A 50 3.05 5.79 -14.07
C ARG A 50 4.35 5.01 -13.91
N MET A 51 5.41 5.70 -13.49
CA MET A 51 6.68 5.11 -13.11
C MET A 51 6.72 4.96 -11.60
N THR A 52 7.04 3.77 -11.09
CA THR A 52 7.15 3.54 -9.65
C THR A 52 8.29 2.59 -9.32
N ARG A 53 8.86 2.74 -8.13
CA ARG A 53 9.80 1.77 -7.55
C ARG A 53 9.13 0.85 -6.55
N ASP A 54 7.88 1.13 -6.20
CA ASP A 54 7.11 0.39 -5.21
C ASP A 54 6.14 -0.56 -5.92
N PHE A 55 6.51 -1.83 -5.98
CA PHE A 55 5.62 -2.88 -6.48
C PHE A 55 4.33 -2.99 -5.66
N GLY A 56 4.40 -2.69 -4.36
CA GLY A 56 3.24 -2.65 -3.49
C GLY A 56 2.25 -1.54 -3.88
N GLU A 57 2.72 -0.40 -4.40
CA GLU A 57 1.84 0.66 -4.90
C GLU A 57 0.94 0.15 -6.03
N LEU A 58 1.55 -0.55 -7.00
CA LEU A 58 0.86 -1.18 -8.12
C LEU A 58 -0.20 -2.18 -7.61
N LEU A 59 0.17 -3.07 -6.68
CA LEU A 59 -0.75 -4.06 -6.13
C LEU A 59 -1.89 -3.41 -5.34
N ARG A 60 -1.61 -2.37 -4.56
CA ARG A 60 -2.64 -1.62 -3.82
C ARG A 60 -3.60 -0.88 -4.74
N ASP A 61 -3.10 -0.27 -5.83
CA ASP A 61 -3.96 0.34 -6.85
C ASP A 61 -4.83 -0.70 -7.54
N ARG A 62 -4.27 -1.88 -7.87
CA ARG A 62 -5.04 -3.00 -8.42
C ARG A 62 -6.14 -3.46 -7.45
N LEU A 63 -5.80 -3.70 -6.18
CA LEU A 63 -6.73 -4.17 -5.17
C LEU A 63 -7.92 -3.20 -5.02
N ARG A 64 -7.65 -1.90 -4.85
CA ARG A 64 -8.70 -0.88 -4.68
C ARG A 64 -9.66 -0.79 -5.87
N ARG A 65 -9.17 -1.03 -7.08
CA ARG A 65 -9.99 -0.90 -8.30
C ARG A 65 -10.85 -2.13 -8.60
N TRP A 66 -10.32 -3.31 -8.30
CA TRP A 66 -10.96 -4.57 -8.72
C TRP A 66 -11.62 -5.32 -7.57
N GLN A 67 -11.17 -5.10 -6.33
CA GLN A 67 -11.66 -5.78 -5.13
C GLN A 67 -11.66 -4.80 -3.93
N PRO A 68 -12.34 -3.64 -4.03
CA PRO A 68 -12.38 -2.65 -2.94
C PRO A 68 -12.89 -3.26 -1.63
N ASP A 69 -13.89 -4.15 -1.71
CA ASP A 69 -14.49 -4.80 -0.54
C ASP A 69 -13.50 -5.71 0.22
N GLN A 70 -12.44 -6.18 -0.43
CA GLN A 70 -11.41 -7.00 0.21
C GLN A 70 -10.37 -6.18 0.99
N VAL A 71 -10.28 -4.86 0.77
CA VAL A 71 -9.25 -4.01 1.40
C VAL A 71 -9.35 -4.11 2.92
N ALA A 72 -10.53 -3.85 3.49
CA ALA A 72 -10.73 -3.92 4.94
C ALA A 72 -10.47 -5.33 5.49
N ALA A 73 -10.90 -6.38 4.77
CA ALA A 73 -10.67 -7.76 5.19
C ALA A 73 -9.18 -8.14 5.23
N LEU A 74 -8.39 -7.68 4.26
CA LEU A 74 -6.94 -7.90 4.24
C LEU A 74 -6.24 -7.12 5.36
N HIS A 75 -6.69 -5.89 5.65
CA HIS A 75 -6.19 -5.13 6.79
C HIS A 75 -6.51 -5.80 8.13
N ARG A 76 -7.72 -6.34 8.34
CA ARG A 76 -8.03 -7.12 9.56
C ARG A 76 -7.12 -8.33 9.73
N ARG A 77 -6.94 -9.12 8.67
CA ARG A 77 -6.02 -10.28 8.69
C ARG A 77 -4.58 -9.90 9.01
N ALA A 78 -4.10 -8.77 8.46
CA ALA A 78 -2.78 -8.24 8.78
C ALA A 78 -2.70 -7.80 10.25
N SER A 79 -3.72 -7.10 10.75
CA SER A 79 -3.82 -6.70 12.16
C SER A 79 -3.68 -7.89 13.10
N ASP A 80 -4.45 -8.97 12.85
CA ASP A 80 -4.40 -10.19 13.65
C ASP A 80 -3.03 -10.85 13.61
N TRP A 81 -2.40 -10.92 12.44
CA TRP A 81 -1.06 -11.50 12.31
C TRP A 81 -0.02 -10.67 13.08
N TYR A 82 -0.03 -9.34 12.94
CA TYR A 82 0.91 -8.47 13.65
C TYR A 82 0.72 -8.54 15.17
N ALA A 83 -0.53 -8.57 15.64
CA ALA A 83 -0.83 -8.72 17.07
C ALA A 83 -0.28 -10.05 17.60
N ALA A 84 -0.50 -11.15 16.89
CA ALA A 84 -0.01 -12.48 17.27
C ALA A 84 1.53 -12.59 17.27
N ASN A 85 2.23 -11.71 16.55
CA ASN A 85 3.70 -11.68 16.47
C ASN A 85 4.33 -10.62 17.40
N GLY A 86 3.55 -10.02 18.32
CA GLY A 86 4.07 -9.03 19.27
C GLY A 86 4.43 -7.69 18.63
N LEU A 87 3.76 -7.33 17.53
CA LEU A 87 3.96 -6.09 16.77
C LEU A 87 2.71 -5.20 16.87
N PRO A 88 2.41 -4.63 18.06
CA PRO A 88 1.13 -3.97 18.30
C PRO A 88 0.96 -2.67 17.50
N ARG A 89 2.05 -1.95 17.23
CA ARG A 89 2.02 -0.71 16.43
C ARG A 89 1.48 -0.95 15.02
N ASP A 90 2.01 -1.96 14.33
CA ASP A 90 1.54 -2.36 13.00
C ASP A 90 0.11 -2.92 13.07
N ALA A 91 -0.20 -3.69 14.12
CA ALA A 91 -1.54 -4.24 14.32
C ALA A 91 -2.61 -3.14 14.44
N ILE A 92 -2.34 -2.09 15.22
CA ILE A 92 -3.22 -0.93 15.41
C ILE A 92 -3.39 -0.16 14.09
N GLN A 93 -2.29 0.10 13.38
CA GLN A 93 -2.35 0.77 12.09
C GLN A 93 -3.23 0.02 11.09
N HIS A 94 -3.12 -1.30 11.04
CA HIS A 94 -3.95 -2.13 10.18
C HIS A 94 -5.42 -2.20 10.64
N ALA A 95 -5.70 -2.24 11.95
CA ALA A 95 -7.07 -2.18 12.46
C ALA A 95 -7.76 -0.84 12.09
N LEU A 96 -7.07 0.29 12.30
CA LEU A 96 -7.56 1.62 11.91
C LEU A 96 -7.79 1.72 10.41
N ALA A 97 -6.88 1.20 9.58
CA ALA A 97 -7.03 1.19 8.12
C ALA A 97 -8.18 0.29 7.62
N ALA A 98 -8.60 -0.70 8.42
CA ALA A 98 -9.79 -1.50 8.17
C ALA A 98 -11.09 -0.85 8.67
N SER A 99 -11.00 0.31 9.34
CA SER A 99 -12.08 0.90 10.14
C SER A 99 -12.62 -0.07 11.20
N ASP A 100 -11.78 -0.98 11.69
CA ASP A 100 -12.09 -1.92 12.77
C ASP A 100 -11.73 -1.27 14.10
N PHE A 101 -12.53 -0.29 14.49
CA PHE A 101 -12.25 0.57 15.65
C PHE A 101 -12.32 -0.20 16.97
N GLY A 102 -13.21 -1.20 17.08
CA GLY A 102 -13.26 -2.07 18.25
C GLY A 102 -11.93 -2.80 18.46
N ARG A 103 -11.41 -3.42 17.39
CA ARG A 103 -10.09 -4.07 17.41
C ARG A 103 -8.96 -3.09 17.72
N ALA A 104 -9.00 -1.88 17.15
CA ALA A 104 -7.99 -0.86 17.41
C ALA A 104 -7.93 -0.48 18.90
N VAL A 105 -9.09 -0.30 19.55
CA VAL A 105 -9.18 -0.01 20.99
C VAL A 105 -8.61 -1.18 21.82
N GLU A 106 -9.02 -2.42 21.53
CA GLU A 106 -8.50 -3.62 22.23
C GLU A 106 -6.96 -3.71 22.20
N LEU A 107 -6.35 -3.29 21.09
CA LEU A 107 -4.90 -3.32 20.91
C LEU A 107 -4.19 -2.13 21.56
N ILE A 108 -4.83 -0.96 21.61
CA ILE A 108 -4.27 0.27 22.20
C ILE A 108 -4.30 0.23 23.72
N GLU A 109 -5.41 -0.19 24.32
CA GLU A 109 -5.64 -0.18 25.78
C GLU A 109 -4.48 -0.76 26.61
N PRO A 110 -3.96 -1.97 26.32
CA PRO A 110 -2.92 -2.58 27.16
C PRO A 110 -1.58 -1.84 27.10
N ILE A 111 -1.29 -1.12 26.01
CA ILE A 111 0.02 -0.45 25.82
C ILE A 111 -0.04 1.06 26.09
N ALA A 112 -1.23 1.66 26.14
CA ALA A 112 -1.42 3.10 26.28
C ALA A 112 -0.73 3.67 27.53
N ARG A 113 -0.84 2.98 28.67
CA ARG A 113 -0.22 3.41 29.94
C ARG A 113 1.31 3.45 29.86
N ASP A 114 1.90 2.43 29.25
CA ASP A 114 3.35 2.33 29.07
C ASP A 114 3.87 3.40 28.10
N MET A 115 3.11 3.69 27.03
CA MET A 115 3.47 4.73 26.06
C MET A 115 3.48 6.14 26.66
N LEU A 116 2.53 6.45 27.55
CA LEU A 116 2.48 7.73 28.27
C LEU A 116 3.73 7.93 29.15
N GLY A 117 4.27 6.86 29.74
CA GLY A 117 5.51 6.91 30.52
C GLY A 117 6.78 7.06 29.68
N ARG A 118 6.74 6.76 28.37
CA ARG A 118 7.90 6.74 27.46
C ARG A 118 7.99 7.95 26.52
N ASN A 119 7.15 8.97 26.71
CA ASN A 119 7.04 10.15 25.85
C ASN A 119 6.62 9.83 24.39
N GLU A 120 5.95 8.70 24.16
CA GLU A 120 5.35 8.32 22.87
C GLU A 120 3.93 8.92 22.68
N SER A 121 3.63 9.97 23.43
CA SER A 121 2.32 10.62 23.50
C SER A 121 1.80 11.07 22.14
N ARG A 122 2.70 11.40 21.19
CA ARG A 122 2.31 11.78 19.82
C ARG A 122 1.65 10.64 19.05
N THR A 123 2.27 9.45 19.02
CA THR A 123 1.66 8.29 18.34
C THR A 123 0.35 7.90 19.00
N LEU A 124 0.31 7.88 20.34
CA LEU A 124 -0.92 7.55 21.04
C LEU A 124 -2.04 8.55 20.70
N HIS A 125 -1.72 9.85 20.66
CA HIS A 125 -2.67 10.88 20.24
C HIS A 125 -3.13 10.72 18.78
N GLU A 126 -2.22 10.40 17.87
CA GLU A 126 -2.54 10.13 16.46
C GLU A 126 -3.53 8.97 16.32
N TRP A 127 -3.33 7.87 17.07
CA TRP A 127 -4.25 6.73 17.05
C TRP A 127 -5.61 7.06 17.66
N LEU A 128 -5.63 7.72 18.82
CA LEU A 128 -6.88 8.10 19.47
C LEU A 128 -7.68 9.08 18.62
N SER A 129 -7.01 9.98 17.89
CA SER A 129 -7.66 10.93 16.97
C SER A 129 -8.22 10.27 15.70
N ALA A 130 -7.80 9.03 15.39
CA ALA A 130 -8.32 8.27 14.27
C ALA A 130 -9.56 7.42 14.61
N LEU A 131 -9.88 7.30 15.91
CA LEU A 131 -11.10 6.65 16.37
C LEU A 131 -12.30 7.60 16.20
N PRO A 132 -13.50 7.08 15.89
CA PRO A 132 -14.69 7.90 15.87
C PRO A 132 -14.98 8.45 17.27
N THR A 133 -15.33 9.73 17.34
CA THR A 133 -15.94 10.34 18.53
C THR A 133 -17.44 10.07 18.44
N ASP A 134 -17.96 9.17 19.28
CA ASP A 134 -19.40 9.13 19.55
C ASP A 134 -19.87 10.47 20.16
#